data_AF-A0A559GSX3-F1
#
_entry.id   AF-A0A559GSX3-F1
#
_cell.length_a   1.000
_cell.length_b   1.000
_cell.length_c   1.000
_cell.angle_alpha   90.00
_cell.angle_beta   90.00
_cell.angle_gamma   90.00
#
_symmetry.space_group_name_H-M   'P 1'
#
loop_
_entity.id
_entity.type
_entity.pdbx_description
1 polymer ?
#
loop_
_entity_poly.entity_id
_entity_poly.type
_entity_poly.pdbx_seq_one_letter_code
_entity_poly.pdbx_strand_id
1 'polypeptide(L)' 'MTKIKIVTDSSVTIEPELVKQLDITIVPLSVMIDNVVYSDADL' A
#
# COMPACT_ATOMS: atom_id res chain seq x y z
N MET A 1 25.45 1.07 -11.25
CA MET A 1 24.51 0.01 -10.84
C MET A 1 23.16 0.67 -10.63
N THR A 2 22.12 0.24 -11.34
CA THR A 2 20.79 0.88 -11.28
C THR A 2 20.06 0.46 -10.01
N LYS A 3 19.48 1.41 -9.27
CA LYS A 3 18.67 1.13 -8.08
C LYS A 3 17.24 0.80 -8.51
N ILE A 4 16.81 -0.44 -8.34
CA ILE A 4 15.44 -0.90 -8.63
C ILE A 4 14.59 -0.74 -7.36
N LYS A 5 13.32 -0.39 -7.52
CA LYS A 5 12.34 -0.22 -6.44
C LYS A 5 11.17 -1.19 -6.62
N ILE A 6 10.57 -1.59 -5.50
CA ILE A 6 9.38 -2.44 -5.48
C ILE A 6 8.18 -1.57 -5.14
N VAL A 7 7.13 -1.69 -5.96
CA VAL A 7 5.85 -1.01 -5.78
C VAL A 7 4.75 -2.05 -5.88
N THR A 8 3.77 -1.98 -5.01
CA THR A 8 2.55 -2.80 -5.01
C THR A 8 1.37 -1.96 -4.53
N ASP A 9 0.16 -2.50 -4.56
CA ASP A 9 -1.04 -1.81 -4.08
C ASP A 9 -1.51 -2.38 -2.73
N SER A 10 -2.49 -1.74 -2.10
CA SER A 10 -2.96 -2.11 -0.77
C SER A 10 -3.78 -3.40 -0.70
N SER A 11 -4.07 -4.07 -1.83
CA SER A 11 -4.73 -5.39 -1.80
C SER A 11 -3.82 -6.51 -1.25
N VAL A 12 -2.51 -6.25 -1.17
CA VAL A 12 -1.55 -7.21 -0.62
C VAL A 12 -1.70 -7.32 0.90
N THR A 13 -1.77 -8.55 1.42
CA THR A 13 -1.67 -8.81 2.86
C THR A 13 -0.20 -9.04 3.22
N ILE A 14 0.42 -8.10 3.91
CA ILE A 14 1.85 -8.11 4.26
C ILE A 14 2.09 -7.43 5.61
N GLU A 15 3.05 -7.93 6.39
CA GLU A 15 3.45 -7.31 7.66
C GLU A 15 4.07 -5.90 7.43
N PRO A 16 3.63 -4.85 8.16
CA PRO A 16 4.15 -3.48 7.99
C PRO A 16 5.66 -3.35 8.20
N GLU A 17 6.23 -4.14 9.11
CA GLU A 17 7.67 -4.18 9.38
C GLU A 17 8.46 -4.59 8.13
N LEU A 18 7.93 -5.51 7.33
CA LEU A 18 8.59 -5.98 6.12
C LEU A 18 8.57 -4.92 5.01
N VAL A 19 7.45 -4.20 4.87
CA VAL A 19 7.34 -3.06 3.95
C VAL A 19 8.39 -2.00 4.26
N LYS A 20 8.57 -1.68 5.55
CA LYS A 20 9.56 -0.72 6.02
C LYS A 20 10.99 -1.22 5.85
N GLN A 21 11.26 -2.49 6.17
CA GLN A 21 12.61 -3.08 6.06
C GLN A 21 13.07 -3.17 4.60
N LEU A 22 12.16 -3.45 3.67
CA LEU A 22 12.47 -3.63 2.25
C LEU A 22 12.26 -2.37 1.40
N ASP A 23 11.80 -1.26 1.98
CA ASP A 23 11.55 0.01 1.29
C ASP A 23 10.58 -0.18 0.09
N ILE A 24 9.50 -0.90 0.35
CA ILE A 24 8.41 -1.15 -0.60
C ILE A 24 7.44 0.03 -0.54
N THR A 25 7.05 0.55 -1.70
CA THR A 25 5.99 1.58 -1.79
C THR A 25 4.63 0.91 -1.98
N ILE A 26 3.68 1.21 -1.10
CA ILE A 26 2.28 0.78 -1.23
C ILE A 26 1.46 1.91 -1.86
N VAL A 27 0.75 1.62 -2.94
CA VAL A 27 -0.23 2.52 -3.55
C VAL A 27 -1.60 2.18 -2.97
N PRO A 28 -2.24 3.08 -2.20
CA PRO A 28 -3.53 2.76 -1.60
C PRO A 28 -4.64 2.70 -2.66
N LEU A 29 -5.46 1.66 -2.56
CA LEU A 29 -6.74 1.60 -3.24
C LEU A 29 -7.78 2.47 -2.51
N SER A 30 -8.94 2.64 -3.13
CA SER A 30 -10.06 3.35 -2.53
C SER A 30 -11.29 2.47 -2.47
N VAL A 31 -12.06 2.60 -1.38
CA VAL A 31 -13.31 1.86 -1.16
C VAL A 31 -14.43 2.86 -0.90
N MET A 32 -15.59 2.66 -1.53
CA MET A 32 -16.78 3.46 -1.28
C MET A 32 -17.72 2.72 -0.32
N ILE A 33 -18.08 3.37 0.79
CA ILE A 33 -19.04 2.87 1.78
C ILE A 33 -20.03 4.00 2.08
N ASP A 34 -21.32 3.75 1.90
CA ASP A 34 -22.40 4.73 2.13
C ASP A 34 -22.13 6.11 1.49
N ASN A 35 -21.69 6.11 0.23
CA ASN A 35 -21.31 7.29 -0.56
C ASN A 35 -20.11 8.10 -0.02
N VAL A 36 -19.37 7.57 0.96
CA VAL A 36 -18.09 8.11 1.41
C VAL A 36 -16.95 7.28 0.83
N VAL A 37 -15.93 7.95 0.30
CA VAL A 37 -14.73 7.29 -0.27
C VAL A 37 -13.63 7.28 0.79
N TYR A 38 -13.11 6.10 1.09
CA TYR A 38 -12.01 5.86 2.02
C TYR A 38 -10.76 5.41 1.27
N SER A 39 -9.59 5.85 1.74
CA SER A 39 -8.33 5.25 1.33
C SER A 39 -8.09 4.00 2.17
N ASP A 40 -7.65 2.93 1.53
CA ASP A 40 -7.30 1.68 2.24
C ASP A 40 -6.08 1.85 3.16
N ALA A 41 -5.31 2.93 3.02
CA ALA A 41 -4.24 3.28 3.96
C ALA A 41 -4.75 3.90 5.27
N ASP A 42 -6.00 4.37 5.30
CA ASP A 42 -6.61 5.09 6.44
C ASP A 42 -7.62 4.23 7.22
N LEU A 43 -7.86 2.97 6.80
CA LEU A 43 -8.76 2.01 7.43
C LEU A 43 -8.04 1.13 8.47
#